data_AF-A0A1Y5IMC9-F1
#
_entry.id   AF-A0A1Y5IMC9-F1
#
_cell.length_a   1.000
_cell.length_b   1.000
_cell.length_c   1.000
_cell.angle_alpha   90.00
_cell.angle_beta   90.00
_cell.angle_gamma   90.00
#
_symmetry.space_group_name_H-M   'P 1'
#
loop_
_entity.id
_entity.type
_entity.pdbx_description
1 polymer ?
#
loop_
_entity_poly.entity_id
_entity_poly.type
_entity_poly.pdbx_seq_one_letter_code
_entity_poly.pdbx_strand_id
1 'polypeptide(L)' 'MTIKAFIKDVVEVGKYGDRVSVLWTHGHAPTIHMQDDKGTNVESVVLTSEWTVDQVKEYLSERGFDPIKQEKSEL' A
#
# COMPACT_ATOMS: atom_id res chain seq x y z
N MET A 1 12.33 5.19 8.15
CA MET A 1 11.08 4.44 8.41
C MET A 1 11.31 3.00 7.97
N THR A 2 10.87 2.00 8.73
CA THR A 2 10.95 0.59 8.30
C THR A 2 9.81 0.26 7.33
N ILE A 3 9.95 -0.77 6.50
CA ILE A 3 8.86 -1.19 5.60
C ILE A 3 7.59 -1.52 6.39
N LYS A 4 7.72 -2.23 7.51
CA LYS A 4 6.60 -2.55 8.40
C LYS A 4 5.86 -1.31 8.90
N ALA A 5 6.59 -0.27 9.31
CA ALA A 5 5.99 1.00 9.75
C ALA A 5 5.31 1.71 8.57
N PHE A 6 5.93 1.73 7.38
CA PHE A 6 5.32 2.30 6.20
C PHE A 6 3.99 1.62 5.82
N ILE A 7 3.95 0.29 5.82
CA ILE A 7 2.73 -0.46 5.50
C ILE A 7 1.63 -0.16 6.51
N LYS A 8 1.95 -0.14 7.81
CA LYS A 8 0.97 0.11 8.87
C LYS A 8 0.49 1.57 8.93
N ASP A 9 1.41 2.52 8.81
CA ASP A 9 1.14 3.93 9.09
C ASP A 9 0.77 4.73 7.84
N VAL A 10 0.97 4.16 6.64
CA VAL A 10 0.70 4.83 5.36
C VAL A 10 -0.30 4.01 4.54
N VAL A 11 0.03 2.77 4.19
CA VAL A 11 -0.80 1.99 3.27
C VAL A 11 -2.11 1.56 3.93
N GLU A 12 -2.04 0.96 5.12
CA GLU A 12 -3.20 0.43 5.85
C GLU A 12 -4.18 1.52 6.30
N VAL A 13 -3.70 2.74 6.57
CA VAL A 13 -4.57 3.88 6.91
C VAL A 13 -5.16 4.58 5.67
N GLY A 14 -5.02 4.00 4.48
CA GLY A 14 -5.67 4.46 3.26
C GLY A 14 -4.96 5.61 2.53
N LYS A 15 -3.67 5.87 2.76
CA LYS A 15 -2.95 6.94 2.02
C LYS A 15 -2.80 6.66 0.53
N TYR A 16 -3.09 5.46 0.07
CA TYR A 16 -3.10 5.08 -1.35
C TYR A 16 -4.53 4.91 -1.90
N GLY A 17 -5.54 5.39 -1.16
CA GLY A 17 -6.95 5.21 -1.47
C GLY A 17 -7.48 3.84 -1.12
N ASP A 18 -8.80 3.71 -1.19
CA ASP A 18 -9.53 2.51 -0.76
C ASP A 18 -9.25 1.27 -1.61
N ARG A 19 -8.62 1.48 -2.78
CA ARG A 19 -8.25 0.40 -3.71
C ARG A 19 -6.95 -0.31 -3.35
N VAL A 20 -6.20 0.18 -2.35
CA VAL A 20 -4.98 -0.48 -1.86
C VAL A 20 -5.20 -0.88 -0.41
N SER A 21 -5.11 -2.16 -0.14
CA SER A 21 -5.32 -2.74 1.19
C SER A 21 -4.17 -3.66 1.57
N VAL A 22 -4.01 -3.90 2.87
CA VAL A 22 -2.96 -4.77 3.41
C VAL A 22 -3.60 -5.95 4.13
N LEU A 23 -3.16 -7.15 3.78
CA LEU A 23 -3.49 -8.37 4.51
C LEU A 23 -2.31 -8.79 5.38
N TRP A 24 -2.57 -8.94 6.68
CA TRP A 24 -1.61 -9.45 7.66
C TRP A 24 -1.97 -10.88 8.06
N THR A 25 -1.17 -11.85 7.61
CA THR A 25 -1.33 -13.25 8.02
C THR A 25 -0.30 -13.59 9.10
N HIS A 26 -0.75 -14.17 10.22
CA HIS A 26 0.14 -14.50 11.34
C HIS A 26 1.28 -15.42 10.90
N GLY A 27 2.53 -15.05 11.19
CA GLY A 27 3.72 -15.82 10.80
C GLY A 27 4.18 -15.60 9.36
N HIS A 28 3.51 -14.74 8.59
CA HIS A 28 3.86 -14.44 7.20
C HIS A 28 4.16 -12.95 6.99
N ALA A 29 4.85 -12.66 5.89
CA ALA A 29 5.04 -11.31 5.39
C ALA A 29 3.69 -10.65 5.03
N PRO A 30 3.56 -9.31 5.16
CA PRO A 30 2.34 -8.61 4.73
C PRO A 30 2.14 -8.71 3.23
N THR A 31 0.89 -8.77 2.81
CA THR A 31 0.50 -8.77 1.39
C THR A 31 -0.23 -7.48 1.08
N ILE A 32 0.18 -6.76 0.05
CA ILE A 32 -0.62 -5.66 -0.51
C ILE A 32 -1.57 -6.25 -1.54
N HIS A 33 -2.85 -5.89 -1.44
CA HIS A 33 -3.89 -6.17 -2.43
C HIS A 33 -4.29 -4.87 -3.12
N MET A 34 -4.32 -4.90 -4.45
CA MET A 34 -4.73 -3.78 -5.30
C MET A 34 -6.01 -4.14 -6.03
N GLN A 35 -6.98 -3.25 -5.95
CA GLN A 35 -8.31 -3.42 -6.54
C GLN A 35 -8.54 -2.46 -7.69
N ASP A 36 -9.36 -2.87 -8.65
CA ASP A 36 -9.90 -1.98 -9.67
C ASP A 36 -11.00 -1.07 -9.10
N ASP A 37 -11.61 -0.26 -9.98
CA ASP A 37 -12.72 0.63 -9.65
C ASP A 37 -14.01 -0.10 -9.22
N LYS A 38 -14.10 -1.42 -9.47
CA LYS A 38 -15.22 -2.28 -9.08
C LYS A 38 -14.95 -3.03 -7.78
N GLY A 39 -13.80 -2.81 -7.14
CA GLY A 39 -13.38 -3.54 -5.94
C GLY A 39 -12.88 -4.96 -6.22
N THR A 40 -12.63 -5.30 -7.48
CA THR A 40 -12.06 -6.61 -7.85
C THR A 40 -10.56 -6.57 -7.62
N ASN A 41 -10.02 -7.54 -6.87
CA ASN A 41 -8.59 -7.68 -6.69
C ASN A 41 -7.91 -8.00 -8.03
N VAL A 42 -7.12 -7.06 -8.54
CA VAL A 42 -6.41 -7.20 -9.81
C VAL A 42 -4.98 -7.70 -9.62
N GLU A 43 -4.35 -7.39 -8.50
CA GLU A 43 -2.98 -7.81 -8.23
C GLU A 43 -2.70 -7.90 -6.73
N SER A 44 -1.78 -8.78 -6.34
CA SER A 44 -1.35 -8.92 -4.95
C SER A 44 0.14 -9.22 -4.87
N VAL A 45 0.83 -8.61 -3.92
CA VAL A 45 2.27 -8.76 -3.73
C VAL A 45 2.60 -9.02 -2.27
N VAL A 46 3.41 -10.05 -2.03
CA VAL A 46 3.93 -10.37 -0.69
C VAL A 46 5.20 -9.56 -0.46
N LEU A 47 5.22 -8.75 0.59
CA LEU A 47 6.34 -7.89 0.94
C LEU A 47 7.33 -8.64 1.83
N THR A 48 8.24 -9.38 1.20
CA THR A 48 9.35 -10.05 1.88
C THR A 48 10.30 -9.04 2.53
N SER A 49 11.23 -9.51 3.37
CA SER A 49 12.22 -8.67 4.04
C SER A 49 13.18 -7.92 3.11
N GLU A 50 13.18 -8.26 1.81
CA GLU A 50 14.02 -7.62 0.79
C GLU A 50 13.39 -6.33 0.25
N TRP A 51 12.10 -6.12 0.46
CA TRP A 51 11.41 -4.92 0.01
C TRP A 51 11.79 -3.71 0.85
N THR A 52 12.18 -2.64 0.15
CA THR A 52 12.34 -1.31 0.72
C THR A 52 11.08 -0.48 0.55
N VAL A 53 10.96 0.58 1.35
CA VAL A 53 9.82 1.51 1.25
C VAL A 53 9.75 2.13 -0.15
N ASP A 54 10.87 2.49 -0.74
CA ASP A 54 10.89 3.17 -2.04
C ASP A 54 10.53 2.21 -3.17
N GLN A 55 10.93 0.94 -3.10
CA GLN A 55 10.46 -0.09 -4.04
C GLN A 55 8.95 -0.29 -3.96
N VAL A 56 8.34 -0.27 -2.78
CA VAL A 56 6.88 -0.37 -2.66
C VAL A 56 6.19 0.85 -3.27
N LYS A 57 6.71 2.05 -3.03
CA LYS A 57 6.17 3.29 -3.63
C LYS A 57 6.24 3.24 -5.15
N GLU A 58 7.41 2.88 -5.69
CA GLU A 58 7.64 2.75 -7.13
C GLU A 58 6.70 1.71 -7.72
N TYR A 59 6.64 0.51 -7.13
CA TYR A 59 5.77 -0.57 -7.55
C TYR A 59 4.28 -0.17 -7.61
N LEU A 60 3.80 0.57 -6.61
CA LEU A 60 2.43 1.08 -6.58
C LEU A 60 2.20 2.17 -7.64
N SER A 61 3.14 3.10 -7.79
CA SER A 61 3.04 4.19 -8.77
C SER A 61 3.08 3.69 -10.21
N GLU A 62 3.92 2.69 -10.53
CA GLU A 62 3.94 2.01 -11.84
C GLU A 62 2.59 1.38 -12.21
N ARG A 63 1.76 1.06 -11.20
CA ARG A 63 0.41 0.51 -11.36
C ARG A 63 -0.69 1.57 -11.29
N GLY A 64 -0.32 2.84 -11.21
CA GLY A 64 -1.26 3.96 -11.11
C GLY A 64 -1.90 4.11 -9.73
N PHE A 65 -1.25 3.61 -8.67
CA PHE A 65 -1.63 3.85 -7.28
C PHE A 65 -0.67 4.84 -6.66
N ASP A 66 -0.96 6.13 -6.81
CA ASP A 66 -0.22 7.19 -6.17
C ASP A 66 -0.79 7.52 -4.79
N PRO A 67 0.05 7.99 -3.84
CA PRO A 67 -0.45 8.43 -2.55
C PRO A 67 -1.38 9.63 -2.73
N ILE A 68 -2.51 9.61 -2.01
CA ILE A 68 -3.44 10.74 -1.91
C ILE A 68 -2.63 11.93 -1.41
N LYS A 69 -2.52 12.96 -2.24
CA LYS A 69 -2.00 14.26 -1.80
C LYS A 69 -2.92 14.72 -0.68
N GLN A 70 -2.40 14.82 0.54
CA GLN A 70 -3.11 15.53 1.60
C GLN A 70 -3.28 16.96 1.10
N GLU A 71 -4.44 17.29 0.54
CA GLU A 71 -4.89 18.66 0.52
C GLU A 71 -4.84 19.08 1.98
N LYS A 72 -3.95 20.04 2.29
CA LYS A 72 -4.05 20.77 3.55
C LYS A 72 -5.46 21.34 3.53
N SER A 73 -6.37 20.72 4.27
CA SER A 73 -7.54 21.42 4.77
C SER A 73 -6.99 22.50 5.70
N GLU A 74 -6.64 23.64 5.10
CA GLU A 74 -6.51 24.90 5.81
C GLU A 74 -7.93 25.24 6.27
N LEU A 75 -8.20 24.89 7.53
CA LEU A 75 -9.31 25.41 8.33
C LEU A 75 -9.06 26.87 8.69
#